data_AF-A0A0A2B365-F1
#
_entry.id   AF-A0A0A2B365-F1
#
_cell.length_a   1.000
_cell.length_b   1.000
_cell.length_c   1.000
_cell.angle_alpha   90.00
_cell.angle_beta   90.00
_cell.angle_gamma   90.00
#
_symmetry.space_group_name_H-M   'P 1'
#
loop_
_entity.id
_entity.type
_entity.pdbx_description
1 polymer ?
#
loop_
_entity_poly.entity_id
_entity_poly.type
_entity_poly.pdbx_seq_one_letter_code
_entity_poly.pdbx_strand_id
1 'polypeptide(L)' 'MHIFLRNFKLFIFLFSLSLNFNSYSHAHMRGTFLSEEDAENRSLELGCEGIHKNQDKWMPCKNEKELHIFLRK' A
#
# COMPACT_ATOMS: atom_id res chain seq x y z
N MET A 1 2.49 -45.29 12.60
CA MET A 1 2.07 -43.92 12.96
C MET A 1 3.20 -42.86 12.87
N HIS A 2 4.42 -43.18 12.41
CA HIS A 2 5.50 -42.18 12.22
C HIS A 2 5.56 -41.57 10.81
N ILE A 3 5.09 -42.31 9.79
CA ILE A 3 5.12 -41.88 8.38
C ILE A 3 4.11 -40.73 8.15
N PHE A 4 2.92 -40.84 8.74
CA PHE A 4 1.89 -39.79 8.68
C PHE A 4 2.33 -38.49 9.36
N LEU A 5 3.00 -38.55 10.52
CA LEU A 5 3.55 -37.36 11.19
C LEU A 5 4.66 -36.67 10.38
N ARG A 6 5.51 -37.44 9.68
CA ARG A 6 6.58 -36.89 8.84
C ARG A 6 6.03 -36.11 7.65
N ASN A 7 5.03 -36.67 6.98
CA ASN A 7 4.39 -36.03 5.82
C ASN A 7 3.55 -34.81 6.25
N PHE A 8 2.92 -34.85 7.42
CA PHE A 8 2.21 -33.71 7.99
C PHE A 8 3.14 -32.53 8.29
N LYS A 9 4.35 -32.79 8.81
CA LYS A 9 5.36 -31.75 9.06
C LYS A 9 5.86 -31.10 7.77
N LEU A 10 6.01 -31.91 6.71
CA LEU A 10 6.39 -31.43 5.37
C LEU A 10 5.28 -30.57 4.74
N PHE A 11 4.02 -30.97 4.92
CA PHE A 11 2.84 -30.21 4.49
C PHE A 11 2.72 -28.87 5.22
N ILE A 12 2.94 -28.83 6.54
CA ILE A 12 2.97 -27.58 7.30
C ILE A 12 4.08 -26.66 6.80
N PHE A 13 5.28 -27.19 6.54
CA PHE A 13 6.41 -26.40 6.06
C PHE A 13 6.12 -25.78 4.67
N LEU A 14 5.55 -26.58 3.75
CA LEU A 14 5.13 -26.11 2.42
C LEU A 14 3.98 -25.08 2.50
N PHE A 15 3.03 -25.28 3.41
CA PHE A 15 1.93 -24.35 3.65
C PHE A 15 2.42 -22.99 4.19
N SER A 16 3.36 -22.99 5.16
CA SER A 16 3.97 -21.74 5.65
C SER A 16 4.78 -21.00 4.59
N LEU A 17 5.37 -21.70 3.61
CA LEU A 17 6.09 -21.07 2.49
C LEU A 17 5.12 -20.39 1.51
N SER A 18 3.89 -20.90 1.37
CA SER A 18 2.85 -20.29 0.51
C SER A 18 2.20 -19.03 1.10
N LEU A 19 2.30 -18.80 2.41
CA LEU A 19 1.78 -17.59 3.06
C LEU A 19 2.72 -16.37 2.96
N ASN A 20 3.90 -16.53 2.33
CA ASN A 20 4.88 -15.45 2.19
C ASN A 20 4.75 -14.68 0.86
N PHE A 21 3.58 -14.72 0.22
CA PHE A 21 3.34 -14.01 -1.03
C PHE A 21 2.45 -12.78 -0.80
N ASN A 22 3.13 -11.63 -0.80
CA ASN A 22 2.59 -10.30 -1.12
C ASN A 22 1.48 -9.76 -0.21
N SER A 23 1.80 -9.55 1.07
CA SER A 23 1.31 -8.35 1.76
C SER A 23 2.07 -7.12 1.25
N TYR A 24 1.97 -6.82 -0.07
CA TYR A 24 2.20 -5.46 -0.53
C TYR A 24 1.14 -4.62 0.16
N SER A 25 1.56 -3.96 1.22
CA SER A 25 0.75 -3.14 2.10
C SER A 25 -0.18 -2.23 1.28
N HIS A 26 -1.44 -2.65 1.13
CA HIS A 26 -2.52 -1.80 0.63
C HIS A 26 -2.73 -0.55 1.50
N ALA A 27 -2.01 -0.43 2.62
CA ALA A 27 -2.02 0.75 3.47
C ALA A 27 -1.24 1.96 2.89
N HIS A 28 -0.48 1.82 1.79
CA HIS A 28 0.36 2.91 1.25
C HIS A 28 -0.08 3.53 -0.09
N MET A 29 -1.19 3.10 -0.71
CA MET A 29 -1.63 3.68 -2.00
C MET A 29 -2.72 4.75 -1.89
N ARG A 30 -3.13 5.15 -0.69
CA ARG A 30 -4.07 6.27 -0.52
C ARG A 30 -3.32 7.58 -0.86
N GLY A 31 -3.49 8.08 -2.08
CA GLY A 31 -2.92 9.35 -2.52
C GLY A 31 -1.76 9.25 -3.50
N THR A 32 -1.62 8.15 -4.26
CA THR A 32 -0.68 8.11 -5.40
C THR A 32 -1.44 7.98 -6.71
N PHE A 33 -1.13 8.87 -7.66
CA PHE A 33 -1.80 9.00 -8.95
C PHE A 33 -0.79 8.96 -10.10
N LEU A 34 -1.25 8.55 -11.28
CA LEU A 34 -0.44 8.56 -12.51
C LEU A 34 -0.52 9.90 -13.25
N SER A 35 -1.62 10.62 -13.09
CA SER A 35 -1.86 11.95 -13.68
C SER A 35 -1.74 13.05 -12.63
N GLU A 36 -1.26 14.22 -13.06
CA GLU A 36 -1.31 15.46 -12.26
C GLU A 36 -2.76 15.85 -11.96
N GLU A 37 -3.64 15.73 -12.96
CA GLU A 37 -5.06 16.08 -12.85
C GLU A 37 -5.77 15.24 -11.77
N ASP A 38 -5.50 13.94 -11.72
CA ASP A 38 -6.10 13.07 -10.69
C ASP A 38 -5.60 13.44 -9.28
N ALA A 39 -4.32 13.80 -9.14
CA ALA A 39 -3.77 14.27 -7.88
C ALA A 39 -4.35 15.62 -7.47
N GLU A 40 -4.57 16.52 -8.43
CA GLU A 40 -5.15 17.84 -8.17
C GLU A 40 -6.61 17.73 -7.77
N ASN A 41 -7.41 16.93 -8.48
CA ASN A 41 -8.78 16.61 -8.11
C ASN A 41 -8.85 16.01 -6.71
N ARG A 42 -7.93 15.09 -6.37
CA ARG A 42 -7.86 14.54 -5.02
C ARG A 42 -7.47 15.58 -3.96
N SER A 43 -6.61 16.54 -4.29
CA SER A 43 -6.26 17.62 -3.35
C SER A 43 -7.48 18.46 -2.97
N LEU A 44 -8.35 18.75 -3.95
CA LEU A 44 -9.62 19.45 -3.75
C LEU A 44 -10.58 18.64 -2.86
N GLU A 45 -10.72 17.34 -3.12
CA GLU A 45 -11.53 16.44 -2.29
C GLU A 45 -11.04 16.35 -0.84
N LEU A 46 -9.72 16.38 -0.64
CA LEU A 46 -9.10 16.37 0.68
C LEU A 46 -9.18 17.74 1.38
N GLY A 47 -9.40 18.82 0.64
CA GLY A 47 -9.34 20.19 1.17
C GLY A 47 -7.92 20.65 1.49
N CYS A 48 -6.93 20.11 0.78
CA CYS A 48 -5.53 20.56 0.86
C CYS A 48 -5.10 21.20 -0.46
N GLU A 49 -4.06 22.02 -0.43
CA GLU A 49 -3.61 22.77 -1.61
C GLU A 49 -2.44 22.09 -2.31
N GLY A 50 -2.51 22.06 -3.64
CA GLY A 50 -1.42 21.66 -4.52
C GLY A 50 -1.22 20.16 -4.64
N ILE A 51 -0.18 19.80 -5.40
CA ILE A 51 0.28 18.43 -5.63
C ILE A 51 1.80 18.40 -5.52
N HIS A 52 2.35 17.22 -5.25
CA HIS A 52 3.79 17.00 -5.28
C HIS A 52 4.14 15.66 -5.95
N LYS A 53 5.33 15.59 -6.54
CA LYS A 53 5.82 14.38 -7.18
C LYS A 53 6.60 13.54 -6.18
N ASN A 54 6.30 12.25 -6.12
CA ASN A 54 7.07 11.25 -5.38
C ASN A 54 7.51 10.17 -6.37
N GLN A 55 8.80 10.17 -6.70
CA GLN A 55 9.36 9.37 -7.79
C GLN A 55 8.61 9.67 -9.11
N ASP A 56 7.93 8.67 -9.67
CA ASP A 56 7.19 8.77 -10.92
C ASP A 56 5.67 8.94 -10.71
N LYS A 57 5.24 9.16 -9.47
CA LYS A 57 3.83 9.31 -9.11
C LYS A 57 3.52 10.71 -8.61
N TRP A 58 2.27 11.11 -8.82
CA TRP A 58 1.70 12.35 -8.31
C TRP A 58 0.96 12.09 -7.02
N MET A 59 1.11 12.99 -6.06
CA MET A 59 0.47 12.92 -4.75
C MET A 59 -0.27 14.22 -4.47
N PRO A 60 -1.46 14.17 -3.84
CA PRO A 60 -2.20 15.37 -3.47
C PRO A 60 -1.52 16.07 -2.29
N CYS A 61 -1.86 17.35 -2.12
CA CYS A 61 -1.26 18.28 -1.16
C CYS A 61 0.19 18.65 -1.50
N LYS A 62 0.70 19.73 -0.88
CA LYS A 62 2.01 20.31 -1.24
C LYS A 62 3.22 19.44 -0.87
N ASN A 63 3.05 18.51 0.07
CA ASN A 63 4.08 17.56 0.49
C ASN A 63 3.49 16.39 1.31
N GLU A 64 4.29 15.34 1.48
CA GLU A 64 3.93 14.12 2.22
C GLU A 64 3.46 14.38 3.65
N LYS A 65 4.07 15.34 4.35
CA LYS A 65 3.69 15.69 5.73
C LYS A 65 2.26 16.23 5.78
N GLU A 66 1.89 17.10 4.84
CA GLU A 66 0.55 17.64 4.74
C GLU A 66 -0.45 16.56 4.30
N LEU A 67 -0.09 15.75 3.31
CA LEU A 67 -0.93 14.64 2.87
C LEU A 67 -1.30 13.72 4.03
N HIS A 68 -0.35 13.37 4.89
CA HIS A 68 -0.62 12.57 6.08
C HIS A 68 -1.58 13.21 7.08
N ILE A 69 -1.64 14.55 7.17
CA ILE A 69 -2.59 15.25 8.04
C ILE A 69 -4.01 15.06 7.50
N PHE A 70 -4.21 15.18 6.18
CA PHE A 70 -5.52 15.10 5.56
C PHE A 70 -6.03 13.66 5.37
N LEU A 71 -5.14 12.68 5.19
CA LEU A 71 -5.52 11.26 5.11
C LEU A 71 -5.94 10.63 6.44
N ARG A 72 -5.63 11.28 7.58
CA ARG A 72 -6.00 10.82 8.92
C ARG A 72 -7.33 11.39 9.42
N LYS A 73 -7.86 12.41 8.75
CA LYS A 73 -9.19 12.96 9.02
C LYS A 73 -10.26 12.01 8.48
#